data_AF-A0AA41PX88-F1
#
_entry.id   AF-A0AA41PX88-F1
#
_cell.length_a   1.000
_cell.length_b   1.000
_cell.length_c   1.000
_cell.angle_alpha   90.00
_cell.angle_beta   90.00
_cell.angle_gamma   90.00
#
_symmetry.space_group_name_H-M   'P 1'
#
loop_
_entity.id
_entity.type
_entity.pdbx_description
1 polymer ?
#
loop_
_entity_poly.entity_id
_entity_poly.type
_entity_poly.pdbx_seq_one_letter_code
_entity_poly.pdbx_strand_id
1 'polypeptide(L)'
;MEMPSPWTGPTVLPAPDARVRDLVIDYGGMDEVVAGLVLPTGAPMAVLSALETARELVRHSYYRYEFATVGVLQSLVALEIVLDGRAAELPAELVERIDRVRLLRDKVSRVAAARHTPSAGATYDDA
;
A
#
# COMPACT_ATOMS: atom_id res chain seq x y z
N MET A 1 -11.54 12.45 -29.31
CA MET A 1 -12.07 11.08 -29.35
C MET A 1 -12.03 10.57 -27.92
N GLU A 2 -13.04 10.91 -27.12
CA GLU A 2 -13.14 10.42 -25.74
C GLU A 2 -13.56 8.96 -25.77
N MET A 3 -12.78 8.10 -25.10
CA MET A 3 -13.21 6.73 -24.84
C MET A 3 -14.34 6.75 -23.80
N PRO A 4 -15.48 6.09 -24.05
CA PRO A 4 -16.50 5.95 -23.02
C PRO A 4 -15.90 5.15 -21.86
N SER A 5 -15.94 5.73 -20.66
CA SER A 5 -15.60 5.02 -19.42
C SER A 5 -16.51 3.79 -19.31
N PRO A 6 -15.97 2.58 -19.11
CA PRO A 6 -16.77 1.34 -19.06
C PRO A 6 -17.67 1.24 -17.82
N TRP A 7 -17.71 2.27 -16.97
CA TRP A 7 -18.39 2.27 -15.68
C TRP A 7 -19.58 3.25 -15.65
N THR A 8 -20.57 3.06 -16.53
CA THR A 8 -21.87 3.75 -16.46
C THR A 8 -22.91 2.91 -15.70
N GLY A 9 -22.60 2.58 -14.45
CA GLY A 9 -23.55 1.99 -13.50
C GLY A 9 -23.50 2.76 -12.17
N PRO A 10 -24.56 2.75 -11.34
CA PRO A 10 -24.50 3.37 -10.02
C PRO A 10 -23.33 2.75 -9.25
N THR A 11 -22.35 3.58 -8.91
CA THR A 11 -21.17 3.15 -8.15
C THR A 11 -21.62 2.80 -6.74
N VAL A 12 -21.97 1.53 -6.52
CA VAL A 12 -22.16 1.01 -5.16
C VAL A 12 -20.78 1.00 -4.53
N LEU A 13 -20.50 2.01 -3.70
CA LEU A 13 -19.28 2.01 -2.91
C LEU A 13 -19.26 0.74 -2.04
N PRO A 14 -18.15 0.01 -1.99
CA PRO A 14 -18.06 -1.18 -1.16
C PRO A 14 -18.35 -0.83 0.30
N ALA A 15 -18.97 -1.74 1.05
CA ALA A 15 -19.21 -1.53 2.46
C ALA A 15 -17.84 -1.44 3.20
N PRO A 16 -17.68 -0.52 4.18
CA PRO A 16 -16.45 -0.40 4.96
C PRO A 16 -16.10 -1.69 5.69
N ASP A 17 -14.80 -1.96 5.85
CA ASP A 17 -14.33 -3.19 6.50
C ASP A 17 -14.67 -3.18 8.01
N ALA A 18 -15.43 -4.18 8.45
CA ALA A 18 -15.90 -4.28 9.82
C ALA A 18 -14.75 -4.35 10.86
N ARG A 19 -13.56 -4.82 10.48
CA ARG A 19 -12.40 -4.93 11.37
C ARG A 19 -11.78 -3.57 11.76
N VAL A 20 -12.03 -2.55 10.95
CA VAL A 20 -11.51 -1.18 11.18
C VAL A 20 -12.58 -0.19 11.58
N ARG A 21 -13.85 -0.61 11.59
CA ARG A 21 -15.01 0.21 11.97
C ARG A 21 -14.83 0.90 13.32
N ASP A 22 -14.24 0.22 14.29
CA ASP A 22 -14.08 0.74 15.66
C ASP A 22 -12.68 1.37 15.92
N LEU A 23 -11.76 1.23 14.96
CA LEU A 23 -10.40 1.79 15.07
C LEU A 23 -10.35 3.25 14.61
N VAL A 24 -11.26 3.66 13.73
CA VAL A 24 -11.34 5.02 13.20
C VAL A 24 -12.81 5.40 13.07
N ILE A 25 -13.26 6.32 13.93
CA ILE A 25 -14.67 6.71 14.09
C ILE A 25 -15.20 7.45 12.85
N ASP A 26 -14.33 8.08 12.06
CA ASP A 26 -14.71 8.75 10.82
C ASP A 26 -13.57 8.74 9.80
N TYR A 27 -13.73 7.95 8.74
CA TYR A 27 -12.86 7.96 7.56
C TYR A 27 -13.26 9.03 6.55
N GLY A 28 -14.36 9.77 6.79
CA GLY A 28 -14.85 10.84 5.91
C GLY A 28 -13.85 11.98 5.70
N GLY A 29 -12.79 12.07 6.51
CA GLY A 29 -11.70 13.05 6.38
C GLY A 29 -10.38 12.50 5.81
N MET A 30 -10.30 11.22 5.42
CA MET A 30 -9.05 10.64 4.90
C MET A 30 -8.63 11.22 3.55
N ASP A 31 -9.58 11.65 2.72
CA ASP A 31 -9.27 12.27 1.44
C ASP A 31 -8.45 13.56 1.61
N GLU A 32 -8.69 14.35 2.65
CA GLU A 32 -7.90 15.55 2.97
C GLU A 32 -6.49 15.20 3.46
N VAL A 33 -6.38 14.18 4.32
CA VAL A 33 -5.08 13.69 4.82
C VAL A 33 -4.24 13.12 3.67
N VAL A 34 -4.85 12.32 2.80
CA VAL A 34 -4.23 11.74 1.60
C VAL A 34 -3.92 12.82 0.55
N ALA A 35 -4.76 13.85 0.43
CA ALA A 35 -4.47 15.02 -0.41
C ALA A 35 -3.26 15.81 0.09
N GLY A 36 -3.02 15.82 1.41
CA GLY A 36 -1.82 16.40 2.01
C GLY A 36 -0.53 15.60 1.79
N LEU A 37 -0.60 14.35 1.32
CA LEU A 37 0.58 13.56 0.99
C LEU A 37 1.16 14.03 -0.35
N VAL A 38 2.18 14.87 -0.27
CA VAL A 38 2.88 15.42 -1.44
C VAL A 38 4.03 14.50 -1.87
N LEU A 39 4.11 14.21 -3.16
CA LEU A 39 5.24 13.49 -3.73
C LEU A 39 6.50 14.38 -3.75
N PRO A 40 7.67 13.85 -3.35
CA PRO A 40 8.91 14.61 -3.37
C PRO A 40 9.31 14.98 -4.81
N THR A 41 9.62 16.26 -5.04
CA THR A 41 10.08 16.72 -6.36
C THR A 41 11.50 16.21 -6.67
N GLY A 42 11.73 15.79 -7.92
CA GLY A 42 13.05 15.34 -8.38
C GLY A 42 13.45 13.93 -7.91
N ALA A 43 12.52 13.18 -7.30
CA ALA A 43 12.75 11.78 -6.96
C ALA A 43 12.79 10.89 -8.23
N PRO A 44 13.52 9.76 -8.19
CA PRO A 44 13.51 8.79 -9.27
C PRO A 44 12.09 8.31 -9.60
N MET A 45 11.81 8.00 -10.87
CA MET A 45 10.45 7.60 -11.28
C MET A 45 9.89 6.40 -10.52
N ALA A 46 10.74 5.44 -10.16
CA ALA A 46 10.33 4.28 -9.35
C ALA A 46 9.81 4.70 -7.95
N VAL A 47 10.41 5.72 -7.34
CA VAL A 47 9.99 6.28 -6.04
C VAL A 47 8.65 6.99 -6.20
N LEU A 48 8.51 7.83 -7.23
CA LEU A 48 7.26 8.54 -7.50
C LEU A 48 6.09 7.58 -7.72
N SER A 49 6.29 6.56 -8.55
CA SER A 49 5.25 5.56 -8.84
C SER A 49 4.87 4.73 -7.61
N ALA A 50 5.85 4.32 -6.80
CA ALA A 50 5.60 3.58 -5.56
C ALA A 50 4.83 4.43 -4.54
N LEU A 51 5.16 5.71 -4.39
CA LEU A 51 4.46 6.62 -3.49
C LEU A 51 3.06 7.00 -3.98
N GLU A 52 2.86 7.15 -5.30
CA GLU A 52 1.53 7.35 -5.89
C GLU A 52 0.64 6.12 -5.65
N THR A 53 1.20 4.92 -5.86
CA THR A 53 0.51 3.65 -5.57
C THR A 53 0.18 3.54 -4.08
N ALA A 54 1.13 3.89 -3.20
CA ALA A 54 0.91 3.88 -1.76
C ALA A 54 -0.22 4.84 -1.35
N ARG A 55 -0.27 6.04 -1.95
CA ARG A 55 -1.30 7.04 -1.70
C ARG A 55 -2.69 6.52 -2.04
N GLU A 56 -2.87 5.92 -3.22
CA GLU A 56 -4.16 5.36 -3.63
C GLU A 56 -4.56 4.16 -2.76
N LEU A 57 -3.61 3.29 -2.38
CA LEU A 57 -3.88 2.19 -1.46
C LEU A 57 -4.31 2.66 -0.07
N VAL A 58 -3.68 3.70 0.46
CA VAL A 58 -4.07 4.32 1.74
C VAL A 58 -5.46 4.94 1.62
N ARG A 59 -5.78 5.61 0.51
CA ARG A 59 -7.12 6.14 0.25
C ARG A 59 -8.19 5.05 0.28
N HIS A 60 -7.91 3.92 -0.38
CA HIS A 60 -8.84 2.79 -0.46
C HIS A 60 -8.86 1.91 0.80
N SER A 61 -7.94 2.13 1.75
CA SER A 61 -7.85 1.33 2.96
C SER A 61 -9.09 1.42 3.86
N TYR A 62 -9.90 2.47 3.70
CA TYR A 62 -11.21 2.58 4.33
C TYR A 62 -12.13 1.39 4.00
N TYR A 63 -12.16 1.02 2.72
CA TYR A 63 -13.02 -0.05 2.23
C TYR A 63 -12.44 -1.43 2.52
N ARG A 64 -11.10 -1.52 2.64
CA ARG A 64 -10.40 -2.77 2.87
C ARG A 64 -9.06 -2.54 3.54
N TYR A 65 -8.93 -2.94 4.81
CA TYR A 65 -7.77 -2.60 5.64
C TYR A 65 -6.46 -3.20 5.10
N GLU A 66 -6.50 -4.30 4.34
CA GLU A 66 -5.31 -4.89 3.72
C GLU A 66 -4.58 -3.87 2.83
N PHE A 67 -5.29 -2.93 2.21
CA PHE A 67 -4.67 -1.89 1.40
C PHE A 67 -3.81 -0.92 2.21
N ALA A 68 -4.12 -0.65 3.49
CA ALA A 68 -3.22 0.13 4.34
C ALA A 68 -1.86 -0.58 4.51
N THR A 69 -1.89 -1.91 4.69
CA THR A 69 -0.66 -2.70 4.84
C THR A 69 0.17 -2.67 3.55
N VAL A 70 -0.47 -2.86 2.40
CA VAL A 70 0.23 -2.80 1.10
C VAL A 70 0.74 -1.38 0.81
N GLY A 71 -0.04 -0.34 1.14
CA GLY A 71 0.38 1.06 0.97
C GLY A 71 1.61 1.43 1.80
N VAL A 72 1.66 0.96 3.06
CA VAL A 72 2.85 1.12 3.92
C VAL A 72 4.06 0.39 3.32
N LEU A 73 3.88 -0.84 2.84
CA LEU A 73 4.98 -1.59 2.19
C LEU A 73 5.53 -0.87 0.95
N GLN A 74 4.65 -0.31 0.11
CA GLN A 74 5.07 0.47 -1.07
C GLN A 74 5.85 1.73 -0.67
N SER A 75 5.44 2.41 0.40
CA SER A 75 6.16 3.57 0.93
C SER A 75 7.54 3.21 1.48
N LEU A 76 7.68 2.05 2.13
CA LEU A 76 8.98 1.55 2.60
C LEU A 76 9.91 1.22 1.43
N VAL A 77 9.41 0.61 0.36
CA VAL A 77 10.20 0.35 -0.85
C VAL A 77 10.68 1.66 -1.48
N ALA A 78 9.81 2.66 -1.59
CA ALA A 78 10.19 3.98 -2.09
C ALA A 78 11.30 4.64 -1.26
N LEU A 79 11.18 4.54 0.07
CA LEU A 79 12.18 5.06 1.01
C LEU A 79 13.53 4.33 0.86
N GLU A 80 13.52 3.01 0.70
CA GLU A 80 14.74 2.23 0.49
C GLU A 80 15.47 2.64 -0.79
N ILE A 81 14.75 2.83 -1.90
CA ILE A 81 15.35 3.27 -3.17
C ILE A 81 16.05 4.62 -2.99
N VAL A 82 15.43 5.57 -2.29
CA VAL A 82 16.03 6.89 -2.02
C VAL A 82 17.26 6.77 -1.13
N LEU A 83 17.21 5.91 -0.09
CA LEU A 83 18.31 5.74 0.85
C LEU A 83 19.48 4.98 0.23
N ASP A 84 19.23 4.02 -0.65
CA ASP A 84 20.28 3.32 -1.41
C ASP A 84 21.05 4.28 -2.32
N GLY A 85 20.33 5.20 -2.98
CA GLY A 85 20.96 6.25 -3.78
C GLY A 85 21.84 7.20 -2.97
N ARG A 86 21.75 7.18 -1.64
CA ARG A 86 22.47 8.07 -0.72
C ARG A 86 23.35 7.31 0.28
N ALA A 87 23.48 5.99 0.16
CA ALA A 87 24.06 5.13 1.20
C ALA A 87 25.46 5.57 1.65
N ALA A 88 26.27 6.11 0.73
CA ALA A 88 27.62 6.61 1.03
C ALA A 88 27.64 7.88 1.91
N GLU A 89 26.53 8.61 2.00
CA GLU A 89 26.36 9.86 2.74
C GLU A 89 25.69 9.65 4.10
N LEU A 90 25.18 8.45 4.38
CA LEU A 90 24.37 8.18 5.57
C LEU A 90 25.25 7.80 6.76
N PRO A 91 24.92 8.25 7.98
CA PRO A 91 25.59 7.76 9.19
C PRO A 91 25.30 6.27 9.39
N ALA A 92 26.29 5.53 9.91
CA ALA A 92 26.24 4.07 10.06
C ALA A 92 25.02 3.57 10.87
N GLU A 93 24.60 4.31 11.89
CA GLU A 93 23.41 4.01 12.69
C GLU A 93 22.13 4.02 11.84
N LEU A 94 22.04 4.94 10.87
CA LEU A 94 20.90 5.03 9.98
C LEU A 94 20.89 3.88 8.96
N VAL A 95 22.07 3.48 8.47
CA VAL A 95 22.23 2.28 7.62
C VAL A 95 21.74 1.03 8.37
N GLU A 96 22.17 0.82 9.61
CA GLU A 96 21.70 -0.29 10.44
C GLU A 96 20.18 -0.26 10.65
N ARG A 97 19.61 0.94 10.82
CA ARG A 97 18.16 1.10 10.97
C ARG A 97 17.40 0.77 9.67
N ILE A 98 17.94 1.12 8.51
CA ILE A 98 17.40 0.76 7.20
C ILE A 98 17.40 -0.76 7.03
N ASP A 99 18.49 -1.44 7.37
CA ASP A 99 18.58 -2.90 7.27
C ASP A 99 17.58 -3.60 8.21
N ARG A 100 17.33 -3.05 9.40
CA ARG A 100 16.26 -3.53 10.28
C ARG A 100 14.87 -3.36 9.65
N VAL A 101 14.61 -2.24 8.98
CA VAL A 101 13.34 -1.99 8.29
C VAL A 101 13.14 -2.96 7.12
N ARG A 102 14.20 -3.23 6.33
CA ARG A 102 14.19 -4.24 5.26
C ARG A 102 13.83 -5.62 5.78
N LEU A 103 14.47 -6.04 6.88
CA LEU A 103 14.18 -7.31 7.52
C LEU A 103 12.72 -7.40 7.99
N LEU A 104 12.18 -6.31 8.54
CA LEU A 104 10.78 -6.26 8.96
C LEU A 104 9.84 -6.36 7.76
N ARG A 105 10.09 -5.60 6.69
CA ARG A 105 9.31 -5.66 5.45
C ARG A 105 9.29 -7.08 4.89
N ASP A 106 10.44 -7.73 4.79
CA ASP A 106 10.55 -9.09 4.26
C ASP A 106 9.75 -10.09 5.11
N LYS A 107 9.77 -9.93 6.44
CA LYS A 107 8.93 -10.73 7.35
C LYS A 107 7.44 -10.50 7.10
N VAL A 108 7.01 -9.24 6.97
CA VAL A 108 5.60 -8.89 6.69
C VAL A 108 5.17 -9.48 5.35
N SER A 109 5.98 -9.35 4.30
CA SER A 109 5.70 -9.92 2.98
C SER A 109 5.56 -11.45 3.03
N ARG A 110 6.41 -12.15 3.79
CA ARG A 110 6.30 -13.60 3.98
C ARG A 110 5.03 -14.01 4.73
N VAL A 111 4.66 -13.28 5.78
CA VAL A 111 3.41 -13.54 6.52
C VAL A 111 2.19 -13.31 5.63
N ALA A 112 2.22 -12.25 4.82
CA ALA A 112 1.16 -11.97 3.85
C ALA A 112 1.03 -13.11 2.82
N ALA A 113 2.15 -13.58 2.26
CA ALA A 113 2.17 -14.70 1.32
C ALA A 113 1.67 -16.02 1.95
N ALA A 114 2.07 -16.33 3.18
CA ALA A 114 1.66 -17.55 3.88
C ALA A 114 0.14 -17.60 4.20
N ARG A 115 -0.50 -16.44 4.39
CA ARG A 115 -1.95 -16.34 4.58
C ARG A 115 -2.76 -16.52 3.30
N HIS A 116 -2.12 -16.44 2.13
CA HIS A 116 -2.76 -16.58 0.81
C HIS A 116 -2.50 -17.94 0.15
N THR A 117 -1.96 -18.93 0.89
CA THR A 117 -1.88 -20.30 0.38
C THR A 117 -3.32 -20.80 0.12
N PRO A 118 -3.70 -21.10 -1.13
CA PRO A 118 -5.03 -21.61 -1.40
C PRO A 118 -5.14 -22.96 -0.69
N SER A 119 -6.21 -23.14 0.08
CA SER A 119 -6.62 -24.46 0.53
C SER A 119 -6.78 -25.33 -0.73
N ALA A 120 -5.88 -26.30 -0.90
CA ALA A 120 -6.03 -27.33 -1.91
C ALA A 120 -7.27 -28.15 -1.55
N GLY A 121 -8.41 -27.81 -2.13
CA GLY A 121 -9.69 -28.40 -1.73
C GLY A 121 -10.92 -27.78 -2.39
N ALA A 122 -10.84 -27.41 -3.66
CA ALA A 122 -12.03 -27.23 -4.48
C ALA A 122 -11.83 -28.06 -5.75
N THR A 123 -12.05 -29.37 -5.62
CA THR A 123 -12.41 -30.21 -6.76
C THR A 123 -13.64 -29.59 -7.39
N TYR A 124 -13.48 -29.03 -8.59
CA TYR A 124 -14.61 -28.71 -9.45
C TYR A 124 -15.17 -30.05 -9.92
N ASP A 125 -16.09 -30.59 -9.14
CA ASP A 125 -16.95 -31.70 -9.54
C ASP A 125 -18.29 -31.07 -9.88
N ASP A 126 -18.63 -31.06 -11.17
CA ASP A 126 -20.02 -31.00 -11.62
C ASP A 126 -20.10 -31.50 -13.06
N ALA A 127 -20.66 -32.72 -13.14
CA ALA A 127 -21.81 -33.13 -13.96
C ALA A 127 -21.90 -32.71 -15.43
#